data_AF-A0A5C6XK23-F1
#
_entry.id   AF-A0A5C6XK23-F1
#
_cell.length_a   1.000
_cell.length_b   1.000
_cell.length_c   1.000
_cell.angle_alpha   90.00
_cell.angle_beta   90.00
_cell.angle_gamma   90.00
#
_symmetry.space_group_name_H-M   'P 1'
#
loop_
_entity.id
_entity.type
_entity.pdbx_description
1 polymer ?
#
loop_
_entity_poly.entity_id
_entity_poly.type
_entity_poly.pdbx_seq_one_letter_code
_entity_poly.pdbx_strand_id
1 'polypeptide(L)'
;MMNLEELDRPDISTAEQPERRRRRAERPELALGYQLDQVVRDFALRCCVLVDEQGMMVAASPDCPTPFMQALAGLAPTMAVVPEHRQAHLETLRRQNPLLESEELAVCAFRAGGRRLFIAAVGEEAVMNEVAIFRAITGARRIL
;
A
#
# COMPACT_ATOMS: atom_id res chain seq x y z
N MET A 1 33.98 24.45 -48.80
CA MET A 1 32.75 23.63 -48.84
C MET A 1 32.47 23.12 -47.44
N MET A 2 31.18 22.99 -47.12
CA MET A 2 30.53 23.05 -45.81
C MET A 2 30.96 22.01 -44.75
N ASN A 3 30.88 22.43 -43.49
CA ASN A 3 30.72 21.61 -42.27
C ASN A 3 29.44 20.77 -42.32
N LEU A 4 29.41 19.62 -41.64
CA LEU A 4 28.25 19.21 -40.83
C LEU A 4 28.66 18.13 -39.81
N GLU A 5 29.00 18.62 -38.62
CA GLU A 5 28.53 18.12 -37.32
C GLU A 5 28.93 16.71 -36.89
N GLU A 6 29.96 16.71 -36.04
CA GLU A 6 30.05 15.88 -34.83
C GLU A 6 28.65 15.66 -34.24
N LEU A 7 28.14 14.44 -34.41
CA LEU A 7 26.97 13.95 -33.69
C LEU A 7 27.35 13.82 -32.22
N ASP A 8 27.18 14.96 -31.53
CA ASP A 8 27.04 15.11 -30.10
C ASP A 8 25.95 14.14 -29.62
N ARG A 9 26.37 12.91 -29.29
CA ARG A 9 25.50 11.99 -28.57
C ARG A 9 25.35 12.60 -27.18
N PRO A 10 24.13 13.01 -26.76
CA PRO A 10 23.97 13.47 -25.40
C PRO A 10 24.41 12.33 -24.49
N ASP A 11 25.45 12.60 -23.71
CA ASP A 11 25.84 11.77 -22.59
C ASP A 11 24.61 11.72 -21.69
N ILE A 12 23.86 10.62 -21.77
CA ILE A 12 22.64 10.38 -21.00
C ILE A 12 23.07 10.03 -19.57
N SER A 13 23.71 11.03 -18.96
CA SER A 13 23.65 11.40 -17.56
C SER A 13 23.31 10.24 -16.66
N THR A 14 24.36 9.54 -16.25
CA THR A 14 24.42 8.83 -14.97
C THR A 14 24.04 9.72 -13.79
N ALA A 15 23.85 11.04 -13.96
CA ALA A 15 23.34 11.97 -12.94
C ALA A 15 21.80 12.08 -12.91
N GLU A 16 21.06 11.78 -13.98
CA GLU A 16 19.58 11.77 -13.95
C GLU A 16 19.01 10.58 -13.17
N GLN A 17 19.66 9.42 -13.21
CA GLN A 17 19.27 8.25 -12.42
C GLN A 17 19.36 8.46 -10.90
N PRO A 18 20.46 9.01 -10.33
CA PRO A 18 20.55 9.31 -8.91
C PRO A 18 19.64 10.47 -8.50
N GLU A 19 19.38 11.45 -9.36
CA GLU A 19 18.40 12.53 -9.09
C GLU A 19 16.96 11.98 -9.04
N ARG A 20 16.59 11.10 -9.98
CA ARG A 20 15.31 10.36 -9.96
C ARG A 20 15.21 9.43 -8.74
N ARG A 21 16.30 8.76 -8.34
CA ARG A 21 16.36 7.94 -7.13
C ARG A 21 16.27 8.79 -5.85
N ARG A 22 16.89 9.96 -5.83
CA ARG A 22 16.82 10.94 -4.71
C ARG A 22 15.43 11.50 -4.53
N ARG A 23 14.74 11.90 -5.61
CA ARG A 23 13.34 12.36 -5.52
C ARG A 23 12.38 11.25 -5.07
N ARG A 24 12.67 10.00 -5.40
CA ARG A 24 11.96 8.82 -4.83
C ARG A 24 12.13 8.70 -3.31
N ALA A 25 13.23 9.22 -2.77
CA ALA A 25 13.51 9.22 -1.34
C ALA A 25 12.89 10.42 -0.59
N GLU A 26 12.37 11.45 -1.28
CA GLU A 26 11.88 12.66 -0.60
C GLU A 26 10.49 12.47 0.05
N ARG A 27 9.66 11.53 -0.44
CA ARG A 27 8.33 11.23 0.11
C ARG A 27 7.89 9.77 -0.15
N PRO A 28 8.49 8.77 0.52
CA PRO A 28 8.12 7.37 0.34
C PRO A 28 6.62 7.10 0.57
N GLU A 29 5.97 7.85 1.47
CA GLU A 29 4.54 7.74 1.78
C GLU A 29 3.66 8.09 0.57
N LEU A 30 4.05 9.10 -0.22
CA LEU A 30 3.34 9.48 -1.43
C LEU A 30 3.45 8.38 -2.50
N ALA A 31 4.66 7.82 -2.67
CA ALA A 31 4.90 6.72 -3.59
C ALA A 31 4.12 5.46 -3.18
N LEU A 32 4.03 5.18 -1.87
CA LEU A 32 3.22 4.09 -1.33
C LEU A 32 1.73 4.35 -1.60
N GLY A 33 1.23 5.56 -1.37
CA GLY A 33 -0.15 5.94 -1.68
C GLY A 33 -0.53 5.66 -3.13
N TYR A 34 0.28 6.12 -4.10
CA TYR A 34 0.05 5.82 -5.52
C TYR A 34 0.14 4.33 -5.84
N GLN A 35 1.05 3.61 -5.19
CA GLN A 35 1.17 2.17 -5.38
C GLN A 35 -0.06 1.43 -4.85
N LEU A 36 -0.62 1.84 -3.71
CA LEU A 36 -1.86 1.30 -3.16
C LEU A 36 -3.07 1.64 -4.02
N ASP A 37 -3.16 2.87 -4.55
CA ASP A 37 -4.20 3.25 -5.52
C ASP A 37 -4.19 2.34 -6.75
N GLN A 38 -3.01 2.05 -7.31
CA GLN A 38 -2.89 1.11 -8.42
C GLN A 38 -3.40 -0.29 -8.04
N VAL A 39 -3.06 -0.79 -6.85
CA VAL A 39 -3.54 -2.12 -6.38
C VAL A 39 -5.06 -2.12 -6.20
N VAL A 40 -5.63 -1.04 -5.64
CA VAL A 40 -7.07 -0.92 -5.51
C VAL A 40 -7.76 -1.01 -6.87
N ARG A 41 -7.23 -0.34 -7.90
CA ARG A 41 -7.78 -0.39 -9.26
C ARG A 41 -7.59 -1.75 -9.94
N ASP A 42 -6.40 -2.34 -9.84
CA ASP A 42 -6.07 -3.61 -10.49
C ASP A 42 -6.90 -4.78 -9.95
N PHE A 43 -7.29 -4.72 -8.68
CA PHE A 43 -8.00 -5.79 -7.96
C PHE A 43 -9.43 -5.43 -7.57
N ALA A 44 -9.95 -4.30 -8.05
CA ALA A 44 -11.28 -3.78 -7.72
C ALA A 44 -11.57 -3.74 -6.21
N LEU A 45 -10.57 -3.36 -5.41
CA LEU A 45 -10.75 -3.20 -3.97
C LEU A 45 -11.57 -1.95 -3.67
N ARG A 46 -12.20 -1.91 -2.50
CA ARG A 46 -12.84 -0.72 -1.94
C ARG A 46 -11.90 0.07 -1.04
N CYS A 47 -10.93 -0.59 -0.41
CA CYS A 47 -9.97 0.06 0.47
C CYS A 47 -8.68 -0.77 0.58
N CYS A 48 -7.53 -0.10 0.65
CA CYS A 48 -6.27 -0.73 1.01
C CYS A 48 -5.44 0.22 1.88
N VAL A 49 -4.98 -0.27 3.03
CA VAL A 49 -4.20 0.53 4.00
C VAL A 49 -2.91 -0.18 4.38
N LEU A 50 -1.85 0.62 4.54
CA LEU A 50 -0.56 0.21 5.06
C LEU A 50 -0.33 0.90 6.40
N VAL A 51 0.03 0.10 7.39
CA VAL A 51 0.09 0.50 8.81
C VAL A 51 1.41 0.03 9.41
N ASP A 52 1.95 0.79 10.35
CA ASP A 52 3.08 0.34 11.17
C ASP A 52 2.64 -0.43 12.43
N GLU A 53 3.62 -0.83 13.25
CA GLU A 53 3.38 -1.61 14.46
C GLU A 53 2.70 -0.84 15.59
N GLN A 54 2.71 0.50 15.53
CA GLN A 54 1.98 1.36 16.46
C GLN A 54 0.52 1.56 16.05
N GLY A 55 0.07 0.97 14.93
CA GLY A 55 -1.26 1.20 14.38
C GLY A 55 -1.36 2.54 13.63
N MET A 56 -0.24 3.19 13.34
CA MET A 56 -0.22 4.45 12.60
C MET A 56 -0.24 4.17 11.09
N MET A 57 -1.10 4.91 10.40
CA MET A 57 -1.24 4.78 8.95
C MET A 57 -0.02 5.35 8.24
N VAL A 58 0.66 4.51 7.45
CA VAL A 58 1.81 4.88 6.62
C VAL A 58 1.35 5.37 5.26
N ALA A 59 0.37 4.67 4.67
CA ALA A 59 -0.25 5.03 3.41
C ALA A 59 -1.64 4.39 3.30
N ALA A 60 -2.50 4.98 2.49
CA ALA A 60 -3.80 4.41 2.16
C ALA A 60 -4.19 4.75 0.72
N SER A 61 -5.07 3.94 0.15
CA SER A 61 -5.77 4.26 -1.09
C SER A 61 -6.69 5.48 -0.90
N PRO A 62 -6.78 6.39 -1.89
CA PRO A 62 -7.41 7.70 -1.74
C PRO A 62 -8.92 7.66 -1.45
N ASP A 63 -9.64 6.64 -1.93
CA ASP A 63 -11.11 6.61 -1.89
C ASP A 63 -11.70 5.87 -0.68
N CYS A 64 -10.87 5.46 0.27
CA CYS A 64 -11.36 4.77 1.47
C CYS A 64 -12.01 5.77 2.47
N PRO A 65 -13.25 5.55 2.92
CA PRO A 65 -13.92 6.45 3.87
C PRO A 65 -13.10 6.65 5.15
N THR A 66 -12.82 7.91 5.52
CA THR A 66 -11.89 8.25 6.62
C THR A 66 -12.17 7.52 7.94
N PRO A 67 -13.42 7.44 8.45
CA PRO A 67 -13.68 6.74 9.71
C PRO A 67 -13.41 5.24 9.64
N PHE A 68 -13.75 4.61 8.52
CA PHE A 68 -13.49 3.18 8.28
C PHE A 68 -11.99 2.92 8.15
N MET A 69 -11.29 3.77 7.39
CA MET A 69 -9.84 3.71 7.20
C MET A 69 -9.07 3.81 8.53
N GLN A 70 -9.46 4.73 9.41
CA GLN A 70 -8.84 4.90 10.73
C GLN A 70 -9.11 3.69 11.64
N ALA A 71 -10.34 3.18 11.65
CA ALA A 71 -10.67 1.97 12.41
C ALA A 71 -9.88 0.76 11.90
N LEU A 72 -9.78 0.61 10.57
CA LEU A 72 -9.02 -0.47 9.95
C LEU A 72 -7.53 -0.38 10.28
N ALA A 73 -6.95 0.83 10.23
CA ALA A 73 -5.55 1.05 10.61
C ALA A 73 -5.27 0.64 12.06
N GLY A 74 -6.13 1.04 13.01
CA GLY A 74 -5.95 0.70 14.42
C GLY A 74 -6.09 -0.79 14.74
N LEU A 75 -6.87 -1.54 13.94
CA LEU A 75 -7.17 -2.95 14.19
C LEU A 75 -6.29 -3.93 13.37
N ALA A 76 -5.73 -3.50 12.24
CA ALA A 76 -4.94 -4.36 11.37
C ALA A 76 -3.77 -5.07 12.10
N PRO A 77 -2.98 -4.41 12.97
CA PRO A 77 -1.89 -5.08 13.69
C PRO A 77 -2.36 -6.25 14.55
N THR A 78 -3.43 -6.06 15.32
CA THR A 78 -3.96 -7.11 16.21
C THR A 78 -4.67 -8.21 15.41
N MET A 79 -5.43 -7.85 14.36
CA MET A 79 -6.06 -8.82 13.46
C MET A 79 -5.05 -9.73 12.76
N ALA A 80 -3.88 -9.21 12.40
CA ALA A 80 -2.85 -9.98 11.69
C ALA A 80 -2.11 -10.98 12.59
N VAL A 81 -2.11 -10.78 13.90
CA VAL A 81 -1.26 -11.54 14.85
C VAL A 81 -2.04 -12.33 15.89
N VAL A 82 -3.31 -11.97 16.14
CA VAL A 82 -4.21 -12.65 17.09
C VAL A 82 -5.48 -13.10 16.35
N PRO A 83 -5.47 -14.28 15.72
CA PRO A 83 -6.62 -14.79 14.96
C PRO A 83 -7.91 -14.84 15.78
N GLU A 84 -7.81 -15.07 17.09
CA GLU A 84 -8.93 -15.18 18.03
C GLU A 84 -9.73 -13.88 18.14
N HIS A 85 -9.11 -12.73 17.91
CA HIS A 85 -9.76 -11.44 17.97
C HIS A 85 -10.42 -11.02 16.65
N ARG A 86 -10.26 -11.80 15.57
CA ARG A 86 -10.75 -11.44 14.24
C ARG A 86 -12.24 -11.09 14.23
N GLN A 87 -13.07 -11.90 14.89
CA GLN A 87 -14.52 -11.69 14.92
C GLN A 87 -14.90 -10.39 15.66
N ALA A 88 -14.32 -10.15 16.83
CA ALA A 88 -14.57 -8.92 17.60
C ALA A 88 -14.10 -7.65 16.85
N HIS A 89 -12.99 -7.75 16.11
CA HIS A 89 -12.49 -6.66 15.28
C HIS A 89 -13.41 -6.41 14.07
N LEU A 90 -13.91 -7.46 13.42
CA LEU A 90 -14.91 -7.34 12.34
C LEU A 90 -16.19 -6.66 12.83
N GLU A 91 -16.68 -6.99 14.01
CA GLU A 91 -17.84 -6.31 14.62
C GLU A 91 -17.60 -4.82 14.85
N THR A 92 -16.37 -4.45 15.23
CA THR A 92 -15.98 -3.04 15.38
C THR A 92 -15.97 -2.32 14.04
N LEU A 93 -15.43 -2.95 12.98
CA LEU A 93 -15.42 -2.41 11.61
C LEU A 93 -16.84 -2.29 11.04
N ARG A 94 -17.73 -3.23 11.36
CA ARG A 94 -19.14 -3.21 10.92
C ARG A 94 -19.93 -2.01 11.47
N ARG A 95 -19.50 -1.41 12.57
CA ARG A 95 -20.09 -0.13 13.05
C ARG A 95 -19.83 1.03 12.09
N GLN A 96 -18.75 0.94 11.29
CA GLN A 96 -18.39 1.94 10.29
C GLN A 96 -18.84 1.52 8.88
N ASN A 97 -18.90 0.22 8.59
CA ASN A 97 -19.43 -0.35 7.35
C ASN A 97 -20.30 -1.59 7.63
N PRO A 98 -21.63 -1.42 7.84
CA PRO A 98 -22.52 -2.51 8.25
C PRO A 98 -22.60 -3.70 7.28
N LEU A 99 -22.26 -3.48 6.01
CA LEU A 99 -22.31 -4.49 4.95
C LEU A 99 -20.98 -5.23 4.77
N LEU A 100 -19.97 -4.95 5.61
CA LEU A 100 -18.69 -5.63 5.53
C LEU A 100 -18.84 -7.11 5.90
N GLU A 101 -18.55 -7.98 4.94
CA GLU A 101 -18.45 -9.42 5.19
C GLU A 101 -17.05 -9.85 5.61
N SER A 102 -16.98 -10.95 6.36
CA SER A 102 -15.71 -11.44 6.93
C SER A 102 -14.67 -11.81 5.86
N GLU A 103 -15.15 -12.35 4.74
CA GLU A 103 -14.35 -12.81 3.61
C GLU A 103 -13.85 -11.66 2.72
N GLU A 104 -14.49 -10.49 2.83
CA GLU A 104 -14.10 -9.29 2.10
C GLU A 104 -12.88 -8.59 2.70
N LEU A 105 -12.43 -8.99 3.89
CA LEU A 105 -11.29 -8.39 4.58
C LEU A 105 -10.10 -9.35 4.65
N ALA A 106 -9.01 -8.98 3.98
CA ALA A 106 -7.73 -9.66 4.15
C ALA A 106 -6.77 -8.75 4.95
N VAL A 107 -5.98 -9.35 5.84
CA VAL A 107 -4.97 -8.65 6.63
C VAL A 107 -3.70 -9.49 6.68
N CYS A 108 -2.54 -8.87 6.50
CA CYS A 108 -1.26 -9.57 6.53
C CYS A 108 -0.17 -8.72 7.20
N ALA A 109 0.67 -9.37 8.00
CA ALA A 109 1.89 -8.77 8.56
C ALA A 109 3.09 -9.08 7.65
N PHE A 110 3.98 -8.11 7.46
CA PHE A 110 5.22 -8.29 6.71
C PHE A 110 6.35 -7.40 7.23
N ARG A 111 7.53 -7.55 6.64
CA ARG A 111 8.70 -6.69 6.91
C ARG A 111 9.18 -6.02 5.63
N ALA A 112 9.53 -4.74 5.74
CA ALA A 112 10.17 -3.91 4.71
C ALA A 112 10.94 -2.76 5.39
N GLY A 113 12.06 -2.30 4.81
CA GLY A 113 12.85 -1.20 5.37
C GLY A 113 13.27 -1.39 6.84
N GLY A 114 13.49 -2.63 7.29
CA GLY A 114 13.82 -2.95 8.69
C GLY A 114 12.66 -2.86 9.69
N ARG A 115 11.45 -2.47 9.25
CA ARG A 115 10.26 -2.28 10.09
C ARG A 115 9.28 -3.43 9.93
N ARG A 116 8.46 -3.66 10.95
CA ARG A 116 7.26 -4.50 10.86
C ARG A 116 6.10 -3.63 10.39
N LEU A 117 5.39 -4.11 9.37
CA LEU A 117 4.26 -3.43 8.76
C LEU A 117 3.07 -4.38 8.62
N PHE A 118 1.90 -3.78 8.47
CA PHE A 118 0.64 -4.48 8.31
C PHE A 118 -0.09 -3.89 7.13
N ILE A 119 -0.66 -4.76 6.30
CA ILE A 119 -1.50 -4.36 5.20
C ILE A 119 -2.89 -4.96 5.38
N ALA A 120 -3.91 -4.16 5.15
CA ALA A 120 -5.29 -4.61 5.12
C ALA A 120 -5.94 -4.18 3.81
N ALA A 121 -6.62 -5.12 3.16
CA ALA A 121 -7.32 -4.93 1.92
C ALA A 121 -8.79 -5.33 2.10
N VAL A 122 -9.69 -4.49 1.58
CA VAL A 122 -11.13 -4.73 1.58
C VAL A 122 -11.63 -4.72 0.15
N GLY A 123 -12.19 -5.83 -0.31
CA GLY A 123 -12.76 -5.99 -1.65
C GLY A 123 -13.78 -7.13 -1.67
N GLU A 124 -14.48 -7.30 -2.79
CA GLU A 124 -15.62 -8.23 -2.88
C GLU A 124 -15.21 -9.70 -2.92
N GLU A 125 -14.05 -10.01 -3.51
CA GLU A 125 -13.62 -11.39 -3.72
C GLU A 125 -12.43 -11.74 -2.81
N ALA A 126 -12.67 -12.66 -1.86
CA ALA A 126 -11.69 -13.05 -0.84
C ALA A 126 -10.32 -13.46 -1.43
N VAL A 127 -10.33 -14.28 -2.48
CA VAL A 127 -9.11 -14.75 -3.14
C VAL A 127 -8.35 -13.59 -3.76
N MET A 128 -9.04 -12.65 -4.41
CA MET A 128 -8.41 -11.49 -5.03
C MET A 128 -7.86 -10.51 -3.97
N ASN A 129 -8.49 -10.41 -2.80
CA ASN A 129 -7.98 -9.62 -1.69
C ASN A 129 -6.62 -10.13 -1.21
N GLU A 130 -6.43 -11.46 -1.13
CA GLU A 130 -5.14 -12.05 -0.77
C GLU A 130 -4.07 -11.79 -1.85
N VAL A 131 -4.42 -11.95 -3.13
CA VAL A 131 -3.49 -11.66 -4.23
C VAL A 131 -3.11 -10.17 -4.24
N ALA A 132 -4.07 -9.28 -4.00
CA ALA A 132 -3.85 -7.84 -3.90
C ALA A 132 -2.89 -7.49 -2.75
N ILE A 133 -3.02 -8.16 -1.60
CA ILE A 133 -2.07 -8.03 -0.48
C ILE A 133 -0.65 -8.40 -0.92
N PHE A 134 -0.44 -9.53 -1.61
CA PHE A 134 0.90 -9.90 -2.08
C PHE A 134 1.46 -8.89 -3.09
N ARG A 135 0.61 -8.35 -3.98
CA ARG A 135 1.00 -7.32 -4.92
C ARG A 135 1.43 -6.04 -4.20
N ALA A 136 0.66 -5.61 -3.20
CA ALA A 136 0.96 -4.42 -2.42
C ALA A 136 2.20 -4.59 -1.54
N ILE A 137 2.41 -5.75 -0.91
CA ILE A 137 3.63 -6.05 -0.14
C ILE A 137 4.88 -5.95 -1.04
N THR A 138 4.81 -6.55 -2.23
CA THR A 138 5.91 -6.48 -3.22
C THR A 138 6.17 -5.02 -3.65
N GLY A 139 5.12 -4.23 -3.85
CA GLY A 139 5.21 -2.81 -4.16
C GLY A 139 5.88 -2.01 -3.05
N ALA A 140 5.43 -2.20 -1.81
CA ALA A 140 5.94 -1.51 -0.63
C ALA A 140 7.43 -1.83 -0.37
N ARG A 141 7.83 -3.09 -0.48
CA ARG A 141 9.24 -3.53 -0.32
C ARG A 141 10.21 -2.92 -1.35
N ARG A 142 9.70 -2.44 -2.48
CA ARG A 142 10.52 -1.77 -3.50
C ARG A 142 10.70 -0.27 -3.20
N ILE A 143 9.79 0.30 -2.41
CA ILE A 143 9.77 1.73 -2.08
C ILE A 143 10.51 2.00 -0.77
N LEU A 144 10.35 1.11 0.22
CA LEU A 144 10.94 1.17 1.56
C LEU A 144 12.24 0.37 1.65
#